data_AF-A0A2J7VBI3-F1
#
_entry.id   AF-A0A2J7VBI3-F1
#
_cell.length_a   1.000
_cell.length_b   1.000
_cell.length_c   1.000
_cell.angle_alpha   90.00
_cell.angle_beta   90.00
_cell.angle_gamma   90.00
#
_symmetry.space_group_name_H-M   'P 1'
#
loop_
_entity.id
_entity.type
_entity.pdbx_description
1 polymer ?
#
loop_
_entity_poly.entity_id
_entity_poly.type
_entity_poly.pdbx_seq_one_letter_code
_entity_poly.pdbx_strand_id
1 'polypeptide(L)'
;MKFNRAGFEAVTWFGVAGPAGLPKDVVAKLNGAFNKALQDPEVKKKLASQGAETLGGTPEQFAKLIRDDIGRWGRIVKESGAKVD
;
A
#
# COMPACT_ATOMS: atom_id res chain seq x y z
N MET A 1 0.14 -16.43 -10.32
CA MET A 1 -1.15 -17.14 -10.47
C MET A 1 -2.21 -16.27 -9.80
N LYS A 2 -3.05 -15.56 -10.57
CA LYS A 2 -4.10 -14.69 -10.00
C LYS A 2 -5.30 -15.56 -9.65
N PHE A 3 -5.52 -15.83 -8.37
CA PHE A 3 -6.74 -16.48 -7.89
C PHE A 3 -7.89 -15.47 -7.96
N ASN A 4 -8.51 -15.32 -9.13
CA ASN A 4 -9.77 -14.60 -9.26
C ASN A 4 -10.92 -15.54 -8.88
N ARG A 5 -11.24 -15.61 -7.59
CA ARG A 5 -12.58 -15.99 -7.16
C ARG A 5 -13.40 -14.71 -7.12
N ALA A 6 -14.49 -14.65 -7.89
CA ALA A 6 -15.38 -13.50 -7.88
C ALA A 6 -15.78 -13.15 -6.44
N GLY A 7 -15.42 -11.94 -5.99
CA GLY A 7 -15.66 -11.46 -4.63
C GLY A 7 -14.51 -11.59 -3.64
N PHE A 8 -13.39 -12.25 -3.99
CA PHE A 8 -12.20 -12.36 -3.13
C PHE A 8 -10.97 -11.76 -3.81
N GLU A 9 -10.72 -10.49 -3.53
CA GLU A 9 -9.47 -9.81 -3.86
C GLU A 9 -8.73 -9.46 -2.58
N ALA A 10 -7.59 -10.13 -2.35
CA ALA A 10 -6.68 -9.86 -1.24
C ALA A 10 -5.30 -9.59 -1.84
N VAL A 11 -5.01 -8.32 -2.11
CA VAL A 11 -3.73 -7.88 -2.65
C VAL A 11 -2.91 -7.33 -1.51
N THR A 12 -1.72 -7.89 -1.28
CA THR A 12 -0.75 -7.33 -0.36
C THR A 12 -0.11 -6.10 -0.99
N TRP A 13 -0.12 -4.99 -0.25
CA TRP A 13 0.58 -3.77 -0.64
C TRP A 13 1.66 -3.42 0.39
N PHE A 14 2.63 -2.65 -0.07
CA PHE A 14 3.69 -2.07 0.76
C PHE A 14 3.75 -0.56 0.51
N GLY A 15 4.15 0.19 1.53
CA GLY A 15 4.37 1.62 1.39
C GLY A 15 5.15 2.19 2.57
N VAL A 16 5.30 3.52 2.57
CA VAL A 16 6.10 4.24 3.57
C VAL A 16 5.19 5.14 4.40
N ALA A 17 5.31 5.05 5.72
CA ALA A 17 4.65 5.93 6.67
C ALA A 17 5.70 6.73 7.46
N GLY A 18 5.36 7.98 7.77
CA GLY A 18 6.16 8.84 8.64
C GLY A 18 5.47 9.12 9.97
N PRO A 19 6.13 9.83 10.91
CA PRO A 19 5.51 10.24 12.17
C PRO A 19 4.25 11.08 11.97
N ALA A 20 3.30 10.96 12.91
CA ALA A 20 2.13 11.81 12.93
C ALA A 20 2.51 13.29 13.06
N GLY A 21 1.80 14.17 12.33
CA GLY A 21 2.05 15.61 12.36
C GLY A 21 3.22 16.09 11.51
N LEU A 22 3.81 15.24 10.66
CA LEU A 22 4.83 15.67 9.70
C LEU A 22 4.29 16.84 8.84
N PRO A 23 5.06 17.93 8.66
CA PRO A 23 4.64 19.06 7.84
C PRO A 23 4.27 18.65 6.40
N LYS A 24 3.23 19.26 5.84
CA LYS A 24 2.67 18.89 4.53
C LYS A 24 3.68 19.01 3.38
N ASP A 25 4.54 20.02 3.45
CA ASP A 25 5.61 20.25 2.48
C ASP A 25 6.67 19.15 2.52
N VAL A 26 7.03 18.66 3.71
CA VAL A 26 7.93 17.52 3.88
C VAL A 26 7.30 16.24 3.32
N VAL A 27 6.02 16.00 3.62
CA VAL A 27 5.26 14.87 3.04
C VAL A 27 5.27 14.93 1.51
N ALA A 28 4.97 16.10 0.94
CA ALA A 28 4.94 16.30 -0.51
C ALA A 28 6.32 16.06 -1.15
N LYS A 29 7.40 16.57 -0.53
CA LYS A 29 8.77 16.37 -1.01
C LYS A 29 9.17 14.90 -1.01
N LEU A 30 8.88 14.17 0.08
CA LEU A 30 9.19 12.75 0.18
C LEU A 30 8.36 11.91 -0.81
N ASN A 31 7.06 12.17 -0.91
CA ASN A 31 6.20 11.50 -1.88
C ASN A 31 6.73 11.70 -3.31
N GLY A 32 7.09 12.93 -3.69
CA GLY A 32 7.67 13.21 -5.00
C GLY A 32 8.96 12.44 -5.27
N ALA A 33 9.85 12.34 -4.27
CA ALA A 33 11.07 11.56 -4.37
C ALA A 33 10.80 10.05 -4.54
N PHE A 34 9.87 9.49 -3.78
CA PHE A 34 9.48 8.07 -3.90
C PHE A 34 8.83 7.79 -5.26
N ASN A 35 7.91 8.63 -5.71
CA ASN A 35 7.29 8.49 -7.03
C ASN A 35 8.33 8.53 -8.14
N LYS A 36 9.32 9.41 -8.06
CA LYS A 36 10.43 9.45 -9.03
C LYS A 36 11.27 8.17 -8.99
N ALA A 37 11.62 7.69 -7.79
CA ALA A 37 12.38 6.44 -7.64
C ALA A 37 11.63 5.23 -8.20
N LEU A 38 10.30 5.17 -8.01
CA LEU A 38 9.46 4.11 -8.58
C LEU A 38 9.36 4.17 -10.11
N GLN A 39 9.76 5.28 -10.75
CA GLN A 39 9.86 5.36 -12.21
C GLN A 39 11.20 4.85 -12.77
N ASP A 40 12.21 4.67 -11.92
CA ASP A 40 13.52 4.18 -12.32
C ASP A 40 13.45 2.74 -12.85
N PRO A 41 14.00 2.44 -14.04
CA PRO A 41 13.93 1.10 -14.64
C PRO A 41 14.56 0.00 -13.79
N GLU A 42 15.68 0.28 -13.11
CA GLU A 42 16.36 -0.72 -12.26
C GLU A 42 15.55 -1.00 -11.00
N VAL A 43 14.93 0.03 -10.42
CA VAL A 43 14.00 -0.13 -9.29
C VAL A 43 12.79 -0.97 -9.71
N LYS A 44 12.15 -0.62 -10.84
CA LYS A 44 11.02 -1.39 -11.39
C LYS A 44 11.39 -2.84 -11.63
N LYS A 45 12.54 -3.09 -12.27
CA LYS A 45 13.03 -4.44 -12.57
C LYS A 45 13.24 -5.27 -11.30
N LYS A 46 13.87 -4.67 -10.28
CA LYS A 46 14.15 -5.35 -9.01
C LYS A 46 12.89 -5.65 -8.20
N LEU A 47 11.88 -4.77 -8.24
CA LEU A 47 10.60 -5.02 -7.59
C LEU A 47 9.77 -6.06 -8.37
N ALA A 48 9.76 -5.97 -9.70
CA ALA A 48 9.12 -6.95 -10.56
C ALA A 48 9.72 -8.36 -10.40
N SER A 49 11.05 -8.48 -10.23
CA SER A 49 11.69 -9.77 -9.95
C SER A 49 11.29 -10.38 -8.60
N GLN A 50 10.73 -9.59 -7.69
CA GLN A 50 10.15 -10.02 -6.42
C GLN A 50 8.63 -10.23 -6.50
N GLY A 51 8.03 -10.11 -7.69
CA GLY A 51 6.60 -10.25 -7.92
C GLY A 51 5.78 -9.01 -7.56
N ALA A 52 6.42 -7.87 -7.27
CA ALA A 52 5.75 -6.62 -6.97
C ALA A 52 5.54 -5.77 -8.24
N GLU A 53 4.39 -5.11 -8.30
CA GLU A 53 4.13 -4.05 -9.26
C GLU A 53 4.34 -2.69 -8.58
N THR A 54 5.06 -1.77 -9.23
CA THR A 54 5.28 -0.44 -8.69
C THR A 54 4.03 0.41 -8.81
N LEU A 55 3.50 0.85 -7.68
CA LEU A 55 2.37 1.77 -7.60
C LEU A 55 2.85 3.10 -7.01
N GLY A 56 2.77 4.17 -7.81
CA GLY A 56 2.90 5.53 -7.31
C GLY A 56 1.57 6.07 -6.81
N GLY A 57 1.51 7.36 -6.52
CA GLY A 57 0.27 8.05 -6.17
C GLY A 57 0.47 9.19 -5.17
N THR A 58 -0.63 9.71 -4.64
CA THR A 58 -0.62 10.79 -3.65
C THR A 58 -0.64 10.24 -2.21
N PRO A 59 -0.18 11.03 -1.22
CA PRO A 59 -0.28 10.64 0.20
C PRO A 59 -1.74 10.36 0.61
N GLU A 60 -2.70 11.11 0.06
CA GLU A 60 -4.12 10.98 0.36
C GLU A 60 -4.70 9.67 -0.18
N GLN A 61 -4.29 9.26 -1.39
CA GLN A 61 -4.68 7.98 -1.97
C GLN A 61 -4.18 6.82 -1.11
N PHE A 62 -2.92 6.86 -0.67
CA PHE A 62 -2.37 5.82 0.19
C PHE A 62 -3.01 5.81 1.58
N ALA A 63 -3.28 6.99 2.16
CA ALA A 63 -4.01 7.08 3.41
C ALA A 63 -5.45 6.56 3.29
N LYS A 64 -6.10 6.73 2.13
CA LYS A 64 -7.41 6.15 1.85
C LYS A 64 -7.34 4.63 1.78
N LEU A 65 -6.36 4.07 1.07
CA LEU A 65 -6.13 2.62 0.99
C LEU A 65 -6.01 2.00 2.40
N ILE A 66 -5.17 2.60 3.25
CA ILE A 66 -5.00 2.14 4.64
C ILE A 66 -6.33 2.13 5.41
N ARG A 67 -7.10 3.23 5.33
CA ARG A 67 -8.38 3.34 6.05
C ARG A 67 -9.41 2.33 5.55
N ASP A 68 -9.52 2.16 4.24
CA ASP A 68 -10.46 1.22 3.62
C ASP A 68 -10.11 -0.22 4.01
N ASP A 69 -8.83 -0.57 4.00
CA ASP A 69 -8.36 -1.90 4.38
C ASP A 69 -8.52 -2.18 5.88
N ILE A 70 -8.23 -1.22 6.75
CA ILE A 70 -8.53 -1.34 8.19
C ILE A 70 -10.02 -1.63 8.39
N GLY A 71 -10.90 -0.88 7.71
CA GLY A 71 -12.34 -1.07 7.79
C GLY A 71 -12.80 -2.44 7.29
N ARG A 72 -12.28 -2.87 6.13
CA ARG A 72 -12.62 -4.16 5.52
C ARG A 72 -12.11 -5.33 6.34
N TRP A 73 -10.81 -5.37 6.64
CA TRP A 73 -10.19 -6.48 7.35
C TRP A 73 -10.63 -6.54 8.81
N GLY A 74 -10.86 -5.39 9.46
CA GLY A 74 -11.42 -5.34 10.79
C GLY A 74 -12.82 -5.98 10.89
N ARG A 75 -13.64 -5.85 9.85
CA ARG A 75 -14.93 -6.57 9.78
C ARG A 75 -14.72 -8.08 9.64
N ILE A 76 -13.85 -8.51 8.72
CA ILE A 76 -13.56 -9.93 8.47
C ILE A 76 -13.01 -10.62 9.72
N VAL A 77 -12.08 -9.98 10.46
CA VAL A 77 -11.54 -10.52 11.71
C VAL A 77 -12.66 -10.73 12.74
N LYS A 78 -13.57 -9.75 12.90
CA LYS A 78 -14.70 -9.86 13.82
C LYS A 78 -15.66 -10.99 13.43
N GLU A 79 -16.00 -11.10 12.16
CA GLU A 79 -16.95 -12.11 11.65
C GLU A 79 -16.37 -13.53 11.70
N SER A 80 -15.07 -13.68 11.43
CA SER A 80 -14.39 -14.98 11.46
C SER A 80 -14.05 -15.48 12.85
N GLY A 81 -14.03 -14.60 13.86
CA GLY A 81 -13.54 -14.92 15.20
C GLY A 81 -12.02 -15.11 15.29
N ALA A 82 -11.29 -14.73 14.23
CA ALA A 82 -9.83 -14.78 14.22
C ALA A 82 -9.25 -13.89 15.33
N LYS A 83 -8.18 -14.38 15.98
CA LYS A 83 -7.43 -13.65 17.01
C LYS A 83 -5.94 -13.72 16.67
N VAL A 84 -5.21 -12.71 17.14
CA VAL A 84 -3.76 -12.78 17.25
C VAL A 84 -3.46 -13.43 18.60
N ASP A 85 -2.50 -14.36 18.62
CA ASP A 85 -2.06 -15.06 19.83
C ASP A 85 -1.36 -14.11 20.83
#